data_AF-A0A4Q0J684-F1
#
_entry.id   AF-A0A4Q0J684-F1
#
_cell.length_a   1.000
_cell.length_b   1.000
_cell.length_c   1.000
_cell.angle_alpha   90.00
_cell.angle_beta   90.00
_cell.angle_gamma   90.00
#
_symmetry.space_group_name_H-M   'P 1'
#
loop_
_entity.id
_entity.type
_entity.pdbx_description
1 polymer ?
#
loop_
_entity_poly.entity_id
_entity_poly.type
_entity_poly.pdbx_seq_one_letter_code
_entity_poly.pdbx_strand_id
1 'polypeptide(L)'
;MKTELEALGFTGFYQGIWDQGENEYGAMQMLKYGDYDDIETLEFIEYWGFGEDYREKVMKEYAERYVEFVNDVLGTNFTLTSQSLWSPKEYNFQTDKVFCDVEIEDFDGLVDRLVKMVSTDLDLYNVMRKTIHDNHTSCSGFISFMDNDIDEWFGLIQDPENSTYFSYFIAYLVNAIQPGSLRQLNEDIYGYVSENTDWHLPVPETDEAKEEYQLYSEYRDTYTEFLKEYRKNHVDPTRQDWPEDDRRRYDVDWDEFKEAFSKHLEFLEAERTRLEYLRNQPVIPGLE
;
A
#
# COMPACT_ATOMS: atom_id res chain seq x y z
N MET A 1 28.72 -7.24 12.01
CA MET A 1 28.67 -5.76 11.98
C MET A 1 27.29 -5.32 11.51
N LYS A 2 26.71 -4.26 12.07
CA LYS A 2 25.44 -3.71 11.57
C LYS A 2 25.71 -2.47 10.73
N THR A 3 25.01 -2.33 9.61
CA THR A 3 25.02 -1.12 8.78
C THR A 3 23.65 -0.92 8.17
N GLU A 4 23.33 0.32 7.80
CA GLU A 4 22.09 0.69 7.15
C GLU A 4 22.29 0.70 5.63
N LEU A 5 21.33 0.14 4.89
CA LEU A 5 21.27 0.19 3.44
C LEU A 5 20.02 0.93 2.98
N GLU A 6 20.18 2.00 2.20
CA GLU A 6 19.07 2.53 1.40
C GLU A 6 18.68 1.47 0.35
N ALA A 7 17.41 1.06 0.32
CA ALA A 7 16.89 0.10 -0.62
C ALA A 7 16.54 0.78 -1.95
N LEU A 8 17.58 1.11 -2.73
CA LEU A 8 17.42 1.81 -4.01
C LEU A 8 16.52 1.01 -4.98
N GLY A 9 15.77 1.74 -5.80
CA GLY A 9 14.77 1.17 -6.71
C GLY A 9 13.33 1.37 -6.20
N PHE A 10 13.14 1.62 -4.91
CA PHE A 10 11.84 1.94 -4.35
C PHE A 10 11.38 3.30 -4.90
N THR A 11 10.21 3.35 -5.53
CA THR A 11 9.70 4.58 -6.16
C THR A 11 8.94 5.50 -5.22
N GLY A 12 8.80 5.13 -3.95
CA GLY A 12 8.06 5.91 -2.95
C GLY A 12 6.54 5.76 -3.03
N PHE A 13 5.85 6.27 -2.00
CA PHE A 13 4.39 6.27 -1.87
C PHE A 13 3.74 7.55 -2.42
N TYR A 14 4.52 8.52 -2.85
CA TYR A 14 4.02 9.72 -3.52
C TYR A 14 4.47 9.72 -4.98
N GLN A 15 3.49 9.75 -5.91
CA GLN A 15 3.71 9.73 -7.36
C GLN A 15 4.56 8.55 -7.87
N GLY A 16 4.71 7.50 -7.05
CA GLY A 16 5.34 6.24 -7.41
C GLY A 16 4.28 5.17 -7.74
N ILE A 17 4.72 3.96 -8.09
CA ILE A 17 3.78 2.85 -8.33
C ILE A 17 3.01 2.47 -7.06
N TRP A 18 3.55 2.79 -5.88
CA TRP A 18 2.95 2.54 -4.58
C TRP A 18 2.02 3.67 -4.11
N ASP A 19 1.72 4.67 -4.96
CA ASP A 19 0.86 5.79 -4.59
C ASP A 19 -0.49 5.30 -4.08
N GLN A 20 -0.74 5.52 -2.79
CA GLN A 20 -1.91 5.01 -2.12
C GLN A 20 -3.18 5.67 -2.67
N GLY A 21 -3.17 6.98 -2.92
CA GLY A 21 -4.38 7.70 -3.34
C GLY A 21 -4.84 7.30 -4.74
N GLU A 22 -3.91 7.19 -5.69
CA GLU A 22 -4.24 6.77 -7.06
C GLU A 22 -4.67 5.29 -7.12
N ASN A 23 -3.95 4.40 -6.41
CA ASN A 23 -4.28 2.98 -6.40
C ASN A 23 -5.60 2.71 -5.67
N GLU A 24 -5.85 3.35 -4.51
CA GLU A 24 -7.13 3.24 -3.78
C GLU A 24 -8.29 3.75 -4.62
N TYR A 25 -8.12 4.89 -5.31
CA TYR A 25 -9.13 5.39 -6.22
C TYR A 25 -9.45 4.35 -7.29
N GLY A 26 -8.44 3.78 -7.96
CA GLY A 26 -8.62 2.74 -8.96
C GLY A 26 -9.35 1.51 -8.43
N ALA A 27 -8.93 1.01 -7.27
CA ALA A 27 -9.53 -0.16 -6.62
C ALA A 27 -10.97 0.11 -6.18
N MET A 28 -11.26 1.30 -5.64
CA MET A 28 -12.62 1.72 -5.30
C MET A 28 -13.53 1.82 -6.53
N GLN A 29 -13.02 2.30 -7.68
CA GLN A 29 -13.80 2.30 -8.93
C GLN A 29 -14.11 0.86 -9.38
N MET A 30 -13.14 -0.05 -9.30
CA MET A 30 -13.37 -1.46 -9.64
C MET A 30 -14.40 -2.12 -8.71
N LEU A 31 -14.38 -1.79 -7.42
CA LEU A 31 -15.35 -2.28 -6.45
C LEU A 31 -16.77 -1.79 -6.78
N LYS A 32 -16.92 -0.49 -7.09
CA LYS A 32 -18.21 0.15 -7.39
C LYS A 32 -18.87 -0.34 -8.68
N TYR A 33 -18.07 -0.63 -9.71
CA TYR A 33 -18.57 -1.07 -11.02
C TYR A 33 -18.36 -2.58 -11.27
N GLY A 34 -18.00 -3.32 -10.23
CA GLY A 34 -17.70 -4.76 -10.27
C GLY A 34 -18.83 -5.61 -9.70
N ASP A 35 -18.49 -6.58 -8.85
CA ASP A 35 -19.40 -7.60 -8.30
C ASP A 35 -20.40 -7.06 -7.26
N TYR A 36 -20.20 -5.82 -6.78
CA TYR A 36 -21.07 -5.18 -5.80
C TYR A 36 -21.72 -3.93 -6.39
N ASP A 37 -22.80 -4.13 -7.16
CA ASP A 37 -23.58 -3.06 -7.81
C ASP A 37 -24.25 -2.08 -6.82
N ASP A 38 -24.40 -2.45 -5.55
CA ASP A 38 -25.01 -1.65 -4.50
C ASP A 38 -24.02 -1.18 -3.42
N ILE A 39 -22.71 -1.42 -3.55
CA ILE A 39 -21.74 -0.97 -2.54
C ILE A 39 -21.68 0.55 -2.43
N GLU A 40 -21.98 1.28 -3.51
CA GLU A 40 -22.12 2.74 -3.50
C GLU A 40 -23.23 3.24 -2.56
N THR A 41 -24.09 2.35 -2.07
CA THR A 41 -25.15 2.73 -1.14
C THR A 41 -24.67 2.90 0.28
N LEU A 42 -23.54 2.29 0.67
CA LEU A 42 -22.95 2.41 2.01
C LEU A 42 -22.71 3.87 2.37
N GLU A 43 -23.05 4.26 3.60
CA GLU A 43 -22.87 5.60 4.14
C GLU A 43 -21.40 5.93 4.37
N PHE A 44 -20.58 4.96 4.81
CA PHE A 44 -19.19 5.18 5.19
C PHE A 44 -18.19 4.68 4.16
N ILE A 45 -18.58 4.58 2.89
CA ILE A 45 -17.71 4.07 1.81
C ILE A 45 -16.46 4.93 1.58
N GLU A 46 -16.50 6.22 1.91
CA GLU A 46 -15.34 7.11 1.81
C GLU A 46 -14.26 6.85 2.87
N TYR A 47 -14.57 6.07 3.91
CA TYR A 47 -13.64 5.64 4.95
C TYR A 47 -13.06 4.25 4.67
N TRP A 48 -13.10 3.83 3.41
CA TRP A 48 -12.46 2.62 2.93
C TRP A 48 -11.13 2.96 2.28
N GLY A 49 -10.12 2.14 2.55
CA GLY A 49 -8.77 2.29 2.04
C GLY A 49 -8.03 0.96 2.06
N PHE A 50 -6.74 0.95 1.78
CA PHE A 50 -5.91 -0.25 1.85
C PHE A 50 -5.53 -0.68 3.28
N GLY A 51 -6.03 0.04 4.28
CA GLY A 51 -5.76 -0.21 5.69
C GLY A 51 -4.56 0.60 6.19
N GLU A 52 -4.61 0.93 7.48
CA GLU A 52 -3.60 1.77 8.14
C GLU A 52 -2.17 1.19 8.07
N ASP A 53 -2.04 -0.13 7.93
CA ASP A 53 -0.77 -0.86 7.89
C ASP A 53 -0.24 -1.13 6.46
N TYR A 54 -0.92 -0.64 5.41
CA TYR A 54 -0.54 -0.85 4.01
C TYR A 54 0.92 -0.47 3.73
N ARG A 55 1.33 0.74 4.16
CA ARG A 55 2.69 1.23 3.93
C ARG A 55 3.74 0.40 4.65
N GLU A 56 3.44 -0.08 5.85
CA GLU A 56 4.33 -0.93 6.63
C GLU A 56 4.51 -2.30 5.96
N LYS A 57 3.41 -2.91 5.50
CA LYS A 57 3.41 -4.17 4.74
C LYS A 57 4.25 -4.07 3.48
N VAL A 58 4.02 -3.04 2.65
CA VAL A 58 4.77 -2.80 1.41
C VAL A 58 6.25 -2.56 1.69
N MET A 59 6.57 -1.70 2.66
CA MET A 59 7.97 -1.43 3.05
C MET A 59 8.68 -2.71 3.47
N LYS A 60 8.03 -3.54 4.30
CA LYS A 60 8.60 -4.80 4.79
C LYS A 60 8.86 -5.77 3.64
N GLU A 61 7.87 -6.01 2.78
CA GLU A 61 8.02 -6.89 1.62
C GLU A 61 9.14 -6.40 0.68
N TYR A 62 9.21 -5.09 0.46
CA TYR A 62 10.25 -4.51 -0.37
C TYR A 62 11.64 -4.66 0.25
N ALA A 63 11.79 -4.38 1.54
CA ALA A 63 13.06 -4.52 2.26
C ALA A 63 13.57 -5.98 2.24
N GLU A 64 12.69 -6.95 2.52
CA GLU A 64 13.01 -8.38 2.52
C GLU A 64 13.51 -8.81 1.13
N ARG A 65 12.73 -8.53 0.08
CA ARG A 65 13.09 -8.91 -1.29
C ARG A 65 14.29 -8.16 -1.85
N TYR A 66 14.50 -6.91 -1.44
CA TYR A 66 15.69 -6.16 -1.83
C TYR A 66 16.95 -6.81 -1.27
N VAL A 67 16.96 -7.17 0.02
CA VAL A 67 18.12 -7.83 0.64
C VAL A 67 18.38 -9.22 0.03
N GLU A 68 17.32 -10.01 -0.20
CA GLU A 68 17.43 -11.29 -0.91
C GLU A 68 18.01 -11.11 -2.32
N PHE A 69 17.49 -10.15 -3.08
CA PHE A 69 17.95 -9.87 -4.42
C PHE A 69 19.42 -9.42 -4.47
N VAL A 70 19.83 -8.54 -3.56
CA VAL A 70 21.24 -8.12 -3.43
C VAL A 70 22.13 -9.31 -3.10
N ASN A 71 21.70 -10.17 -2.17
CA ASN A 71 22.42 -11.39 -1.81
C ASN A 71 22.61 -12.33 -2.99
N ASP A 72 21.58 -12.54 -3.79
CA ASP A 72 21.62 -13.39 -4.96
C ASP A 72 22.55 -12.84 -6.05
N VAL A 73 22.46 -11.53 -6.35
CA VAL A 73 23.25 -10.91 -7.41
C VAL A 73 24.73 -10.80 -7.04
N LEU A 74 25.04 -10.40 -5.80
CA LEU A 74 26.42 -10.15 -5.36
C LEU A 74 27.07 -11.36 -4.67
N GLY A 75 26.32 -12.44 -4.47
CA GLY A 75 26.75 -13.57 -3.65
C GLY A 75 27.15 -13.11 -2.26
N THR A 76 26.32 -12.29 -1.62
CA THR A 76 26.50 -11.81 -0.24
C THR A 76 25.64 -12.60 0.74
N ASN A 77 25.80 -12.33 2.03
CA ASN A 77 25.00 -12.96 3.09
C ASN A 77 24.54 -11.90 4.10
N PHE A 78 23.86 -10.86 3.60
CA PHE A 78 23.26 -9.82 4.42
C PHE A 78 22.04 -10.40 5.12
N THR A 79 21.99 -10.25 6.44
CA THR A 79 20.81 -10.62 7.22
C THR A 79 20.04 -9.35 7.55
N LEU A 80 18.82 -9.22 7.04
CA LEU A 80 17.93 -8.11 7.42
C LEU A 80 17.55 -8.25 8.91
N THR A 81 17.78 -7.19 9.69
CA THR A 81 17.48 -7.16 11.13
C THR A 81 16.32 -6.23 11.48
N SER A 82 16.17 -5.14 10.74
CA SER A 82 15.04 -4.21 10.81
C SER A 82 14.99 -3.35 9.55
N GLN A 83 13.90 -2.61 9.39
CA GLN A 83 13.68 -1.71 8.28
C GLN A 83 12.91 -0.48 8.75
N SER A 84 13.11 0.64 8.07
CA SER A 84 12.42 1.89 8.36
C SER A 84 12.06 2.65 7.10
N LEU A 85 11.03 3.49 7.22
CA LEU A 85 10.59 4.39 6.17
C LEU A 85 11.02 5.81 6.53
N TRP A 86 11.70 6.46 5.62
CA TRP A 86 11.91 7.89 5.68
C TRP A 86 11.00 8.58 4.69
N SER A 87 10.20 9.52 5.18
CA SER A 87 9.32 10.34 4.37
C SER A 87 9.78 11.81 4.41
N PRO A 88 9.92 12.49 3.27
CA PRO A 88 10.24 13.91 3.27
C PRO A 88 9.07 14.73 3.85
N LYS A 89 9.39 15.90 4.42
CA LYS A 89 8.35 16.84 4.89
C LYS A 89 7.56 17.45 3.73
N GLU A 90 8.23 17.66 2.60
CA GLU A 90 7.68 18.22 1.38
C GLU A 90 8.13 17.38 0.18
N TYR A 91 7.18 16.91 -0.62
CA TYR A 91 7.39 15.98 -1.72
C TYR A 91 7.72 16.66 -3.06
N ASN A 92 8.38 17.82 -3.01
CA ASN A 92 8.63 18.62 -4.22
C ASN A 92 9.74 18.04 -5.12
N PHE A 93 10.73 17.36 -4.51
CA PHE A 93 11.91 16.84 -5.21
C PHE A 93 12.35 15.46 -4.72
N GLN A 94 11.66 14.92 -3.73
CA GLN A 94 12.00 13.67 -3.06
C GLN A 94 10.71 12.93 -2.71
N THR A 95 10.83 11.61 -2.63
CA THR A 95 9.75 10.70 -2.24
C THR A 95 10.24 9.81 -1.10
N ASP A 96 9.38 8.93 -0.61
CA ASP A 96 9.71 8.02 0.47
C ASP A 96 10.89 7.12 0.13
N LYS A 97 11.72 6.83 1.14
CA LYS A 97 12.87 5.94 1.04
C LYS A 97 12.75 4.83 2.06
N VAL A 98 13.10 3.62 1.65
CA VAL A 98 13.19 2.46 2.53
C VAL A 98 14.64 2.26 2.94
N PHE A 99 14.88 2.12 4.24
CA PHE A 99 16.18 1.80 4.82
C PHE A 99 16.14 0.42 5.47
N CYS A 100 17.17 -0.37 5.24
CA CYS A 100 17.33 -1.74 5.72
C CYS A 100 18.52 -1.83 6.66
N ASP A 101 18.30 -2.16 7.93
CA ASP A 101 19.37 -2.46 8.87
C ASP A 101 19.83 -3.90 8.64
N VAL A 102 21.03 -4.08 8.11
CA VAL A 102 21.58 -5.39 7.79
C VAL A 102 22.75 -5.76 8.71
N GLU A 103 22.83 -7.04 9.06
CA GLU A 103 23.99 -7.63 9.69
C GLU A 103 24.89 -8.31 8.64
N ILE A 104 26.18 -7.99 8.72
CA ILE A 104 27.25 -8.47 7.85
C ILE A 104 28.33 -9.09 8.72
N GLU A 105 28.63 -10.38 8.51
CA GLU A 105 29.60 -11.12 9.34
C GLU A 105 31.04 -10.58 9.21
N ASP A 106 31.52 -10.44 7.98
CA ASP A 106 32.86 -9.94 7.63
C ASP A 106 32.75 -8.75 6.69
N PHE A 107 32.60 -7.55 7.25
CA PHE A 107 32.40 -6.32 6.47
C PHE A 107 33.65 -5.94 5.68
N ASP A 108 34.82 -5.92 6.30
CA ASP A 108 36.07 -5.53 5.64
C ASP A 108 36.39 -6.50 4.48
N GLY A 109 36.28 -7.82 4.73
CA GLY A 109 36.50 -8.83 3.68
C GLY A 109 35.47 -8.76 2.56
N LEU A 110 34.22 -8.40 2.87
CA LEU A 110 33.20 -8.13 1.86
C LEU A 110 33.57 -6.91 1.00
N VAL A 111 33.88 -5.77 1.62
CA VAL A 111 34.20 -4.53 0.90
C VAL A 111 35.40 -4.75 -0.01
N ASP A 112 36.46 -5.38 0.50
CA ASP A 112 37.65 -5.73 -0.28
C ASP A 112 37.31 -6.62 -1.49
N ARG A 113 36.42 -7.61 -1.29
CA ARG A 113 35.95 -8.47 -2.39
C ARG A 113 35.19 -7.67 -3.45
N LEU A 114 34.29 -6.78 -3.04
CA LEU A 114 33.49 -5.98 -3.98
C LEU A 114 34.35 -4.96 -4.73
N VAL A 115 35.25 -4.24 -4.03
CA VAL A 115 36.22 -3.32 -4.65
C VAL A 115 37.11 -4.07 -5.63
N LYS A 116 37.60 -5.27 -5.27
CA LYS A 116 38.41 -6.09 -6.17
C LYS A 116 37.61 -6.54 -7.39
N MET A 117 36.35 -6.92 -7.23
CA MET A 117 35.47 -7.30 -8.33
C MET A 117 35.34 -6.16 -9.34
N VAL A 118 35.09 -4.93 -8.86
CA VAL A 118 34.97 -3.75 -9.74
C VAL A 118 36.30 -3.34 -10.33
N SER A 119 37.37 -3.27 -9.55
CA SER A 119 38.69 -2.77 -10.02
C SER A 119 39.42 -3.71 -10.97
N THR A 120 39.09 -5.00 -10.97
CA THR A 120 39.73 -5.99 -11.86
C THR A 120 38.98 -6.22 -13.17
N ASP A 121 37.69 -5.92 -13.20
CA ASP A 121 36.86 -5.98 -14.41
C ASP A 121 36.73 -4.57 -15.02
N LEU A 122 37.43 -4.35 -16.13
CA LEU A 122 37.48 -3.04 -16.78
C LEU A 122 36.12 -2.58 -17.31
N ASP A 123 35.27 -3.50 -17.77
CA ASP A 123 33.95 -3.15 -18.30
C ASP A 123 33.03 -2.74 -17.15
N LEU A 124 33.03 -3.51 -16.05
CA LEU A 124 32.30 -3.20 -14.84
C LEU A 124 32.75 -1.86 -14.21
N TYR A 125 34.06 -1.66 -14.11
CA TYR A 125 34.64 -0.39 -13.66
C TYR A 125 34.15 0.80 -14.48
N ASN A 126 34.16 0.69 -15.82
CA ASN A 126 33.74 1.78 -16.69
C ASN A 126 32.24 2.08 -16.57
N VAL A 127 31.40 1.06 -16.41
CA VAL A 127 29.96 1.23 -16.18
C VAL A 127 29.69 1.92 -14.84
N MET A 128 30.33 1.45 -13.77
CA MET A 128 30.23 2.03 -12.44
C MET A 128 30.74 3.48 -12.43
N ARG A 129 31.93 3.74 -13.00
CA ARG A 129 32.54 5.06 -13.09
C ARG A 129 31.64 6.04 -13.81
N LYS A 130 31.06 5.63 -14.95
CA LYS A 130 30.12 6.47 -15.70
C LYS A 130 28.86 6.74 -14.88
N THR A 131 28.30 5.73 -14.23
CA THR A 131 27.07 5.86 -13.43
C THR A 131 27.27 6.81 -12.25
N ILE A 132 28.37 6.67 -11.51
CA ILE A 132 28.74 7.57 -10.41
C ILE A 132 28.94 8.99 -10.93
N HIS A 133 29.70 9.15 -12.03
CA HIS A 133 29.94 10.45 -12.62
C HIS A 133 28.63 11.15 -13.06
N ASP A 134 27.74 10.43 -13.75
CA ASP A 134 26.50 11.00 -14.28
C ASP A 134 25.52 11.38 -13.15
N ASN A 135 25.45 10.60 -12.06
CA ASN A 135 24.52 10.85 -10.95
C ASN A 135 25.05 11.84 -9.89
N HIS A 136 26.38 12.00 -9.78
CA HIS A 136 27.00 12.80 -8.72
C HIS A 136 27.80 14.01 -9.23
N THR A 137 27.72 14.33 -10.52
CA THR A 137 28.27 15.59 -11.05
C THR A 137 27.30 16.74 -10.81
N SER A 138 27.73 17.73 -10.02
CA SER A 138 26.94 18.95 -9.79
C SER A 138 26.69 19.72 -11.09
N CYS A 139 25.47 20.23 -11.27
CA CYS A 139 25.07 21.02 -12.42
C CYS A 139 24.08 22.12 -12.02
N SER A 140 23.60 22.92 -12.98
CA SER A 140 22.66 24.00 -12.64
C SER A 140 21.35 23.41 -12.12
N GLY A 141 21.01 23.73 -10.86
CA GLY A 141 19.82 23.18 -10.18
C GLY A 141 20.06 21.90 -9.39
N PHE A 142 21.29 21.35 -9.39
CA PHE A 142 21.65 20.16 -8.63
C PHE A 142 23.07 20.27 -8.06
N ILE A 143 23.21 20.17 -6.74
CA ILE A 143 24.51 20.08 -6.07
C ILE A 143 24.60 18.69 -5.46
N SER A 144 25.59 17.91 -5.90
CA SER A 144 25.86 16.59 -5.32
C SER A 144 26.57 16.76 -3.98
N PHE A 145 26.15 15.96 -3.00
CA PHE A 145 26.83 15.81 -1.71
C PHE A 145 27.76 14.59 -1.66
N MET A 146 27.90 13.88 -2.78
CA MET A 146 28.78 12.72 -2.93
C MET A 146 29.82 12.98 -4.02
N ASP A 147 31.01 12.39 -3.87
CA ASP A 147 32.07 12.45 -4.88
C ASP A 147 31.63 11.81 -6.20
N ASN A 148 32.11 12.33 -7.32
CA ASN A 148 31.80 11.83 -8.66
C ASN A 148 32.91 10.94 -9.24
N ASP A 149 33.90 10.58 -8.42
CA ASP A 149 35.01 9.70 -8.77
C ASP A 149 34.89 8.36 -8.05
N ILE A 150 34.87 7.26 -8.82
CA ILE A 150 34.76 5.91 -8.29
C ILE A 150 35.98 5.52 -7.44
N ASP A 151 37.15 6.06 -7.74
CA ASP A 151 38.37 5.68 -7.02
C ASP A 151 38.35 6.22 -5.58
N GLU A 152 37.73 7.38 -5.35
CA GLU A 152 37.47 7.92 -4.00
C GLU A 152 36.46 7.04 -3.24
N TRP A 153 35.43 6.52 -3.94
CA TRP A 153 34.41 5.67 -3.32
C TRP A 153 35.01 4.40 -2.71
N PHE A 154 36.03 3.80 -3.34
CA PHE A 154 36.70 2.60 -2.81
C PHE A 154 37.30 2.81 -1.42
N GLY A 155 37.76 4.03 -1.11
CA GLY A 155 38.22 4.39 0.23
C GLY A 155 37.07 4.72 1.17
N LEU A 156 36.03 5.40 0.67
CA LEU A 156 34.91 5.86 1.49
C LEU A 156 34.04 4.71 1.99
N ILE A 157 33.82 3.66 1.20
CA ILE A 157 33.00 2.49 1.59
C ILE A 157 33.70 1.55 2.59
N GLN A 158 34.99 1.75 2.85
CA GLN A 158 35.72 1.01 3.89
C GLN A 158 35.33 1.49 5.30
N ASP A 159 34.80 2.70 5.42
CA ASP A 159 34.24 3.20 6.68
C ASP A 159 32.77 2.77 6.79
N PRO A 160 32.41 1.90 7.75
CA PRO A 160 31.04 1.44 7.91
C PRO A 160 30.05 2.55 8.31
N GLU A 161 30.54 3.69 8.77
CA GLU A 161 29.72 4.88 9.07
C GLU A 161 29.31 5.63 7.79
N ASN A 162 29.98 5.38 6.66
CA ASN A 162 29.62 5.94 5.36
C ASN A 162 28.55 5.09 4.66
N SER A 163 27.45 4.78 5.37
CA SER A 163 26.36 3.93 4.90
C SER A 163 25.74 4.39 3.57
N THR A 164 25.68 5.71 3.33
CA THR A 164 25.21 6.27 2.05
C THR A 164 26.11 5.84 0.89
N TYR A 165 27.44 5.97 1.01
CA TYR A 165 28.35 5.51 -0.04
C TYR A 165 28.23 4.01 -0.25
N PHE A 166 28.13 3.23 0.83
CA PHE A 166 27.96 1.78 0.74
C PHE A 166 26.65 1.39 0.05
N SER A 167 25.53 2.02 0.40
CA SER A 167 24.20 1.79 -0.20
C SER A 167 24.20 2.02 -1.70
N TYR A 168 24.70 3.19 -2.14
CA TYR A 168 24.75 3.53 -3.56
C TYR A 168 25.75 2.67 -4.32
N PHE A 169 26.87 2.30 -3.68
CA PHE A 169 27.84 1.39 -4.29
C PHE A 169 27.21 0.02 -4.57
N ILE A 170 26.51 -0.57 -3.58
CA ILE A 170 25.77 -1.84 -3.75
C ILE A 170 24.75 -1.74 -4.87
N ALA A 171 23.90 -0.70 -4.86
CA ALA A 171 22.85 -0.53 -5.85
C ALA A 171 23.38 -0.33 -7.27
N TYR A 172 24.39 0.52 -7.44
CA TYR A 172 25.02 0.73 -8.75
C TYR A 172 25.73 -0.52 -9.24
N LEU A 173 26.35 -1.29 -8.35
CA LEU A 173 27.02 -2.54 -8.70
C LEU A 173 26.02 -3.60 -9.15
N VAL A 174 24.92 -3.78 -8.41
CA VAL A 174 23.81 -4.65 -8.80
C VAL A 174 23.26 -4.24 -10.17
N ASN A 175 23.03 -2.94 -10.38
CA ASN A 175 22.52 -2.44 -11.66
C ASN A 175 23.56 -2.52 -12.79
N ALA A 176 24.86 -2.49 -12.49
CA ALA A 176 25.90 -2.67 -13.50
C ALA A 176 26.02 -4.15 -13.94
N ILE A 177 25.84 -5.08 -13.00
CA ILE A 177 25.82 -6.53 -13.28
C ILE A 177 24.52 -6.94 -13.98
N GLN A 178 23.38 -6.42 -13.51
CA GLN A 178 22.05 -6.71 -14.03
C GLN A 178 21.28 -5.40 -14.30
N PRO A 179 21.48 -4.78 -15.47
CA PRO A 179 20.88 -3.49 -15.80
C PRO A 179 19.35 -3.46 -15.74
N GLY A 180 18.82 -2.44 -15.06
CA GLY A 180 17.38 -2.22 -14.89
C GLY A 180 16.73 -3.09 -13.81
N SER A 181 17.51 -3.95 -13.15
CA SER A 181 16.97 -4.94 -12.20
C SER A 181 16.32 -4.31 -10.98
N LEU A 182 16.84 -3.21 -10.43
CA LEU A 182 16.22 -2.56 -9.27
C LEU A 182 14.85 -1.95 -9.59
N ARG A 183 14.67 -1.43 -10.81
CA ARG A 183 13.36 -0.97 -11.28
C ARG A 183 12.42 -2.16 -11.49
N GLN A 184 12.92 -3.21 -12.12
CA GLN A 184 12.14 -4.43 -12.34
C GLN A 184 11.73 -5.07 -11.00
N LEU A 185 12.60 -5.08 -10.00
CA LEU A 185 12.31 -5.57 -8.66
C LEU A 185 11.10 -4.83 -8.07
N ASN A 186 11.07 -3.50 -8.17
CA ASN A 186 9.94 -2.70 -7.70
C ASN A 186 8.63 -3.07 -8.43
N GLU A 187 8.68 -3.24 -9.75
CA GLU A 187 7.53 -3.68 -10.56
C GLU A 187 7.08 -5.12 -10.24
N ASP A 188 8.02 -6.04 -10.04
CA ASP A 188 7.75 -7.45 -9.71
C ASP A 188 7.10 -7.57 -8.32
N ILE A 189 7.57 -6.77 -7.36
CA ILE A 189 6.98 -6.73 -6.02
C ILE A 189 5.58 -6.13 -6.09
N TYR A 190 5.37 -5.07 -6.86
CA TYR A 190 4.04 -4.51 -7.07
C TYR A 190 3.09 -5.54 -7.71
N GLY A 191 3.52 -6.21 -8.78
CA GLY A 191 2.74 -7.28 -9.42
C GLY A 191 2.40 -8.41 -8.45
N TYR A 192 3.37 -8.85 -7.63
CA TYR A 192 3.11 -9.83 -6.58
C TYR A 192 2.05 -9.34 -5.58
N VAL A 193 2.17 -8.12 -5.06
CA VAL A 193 1.21 -7.55 -4.11
C VAL A 193 -0.18 -7.48 -4.73
N SER A 194 -0.30 -6.94 -5.95
CA SER A 194 -1.60 -6.81 -6.62
C SER A 194 -2.25 -8.15 -6.98
N GLU A 195 -1.47 -9.19 -7.29
CA GLU A 195 -2.00 -10.47 -7.78
C GLU A 195 -2.10 -11.56 -6.71
N ASN A 196 -1.32 -11.48 -5.63
CA ASN A 196 -1.15 -12.56 -4.66
C ASN A 196 -1.46 -12.16 -3.22
N THR A 197 -1.78 -10.90 -2.95
CA THR A 197 -2.22 -10.44 -1.63
C THR A 197 -3.56 -9.71 -1.72
N ASP A 198 -4.15 -9.42 -0.57
CA ASP A 198 -5.34 -8.60 -0.42
C ASP A 198 -5.02 -7.13 -0.12
N TRP A 199 -3.75 -6.72 -0.22
CA TRP A 199 -3.31 -5.39 0.24
C TRP A 199 -3.80 -4.25 -0.66
N HIS A 200 -4.24 -4.54 -1.88
CA HIS A 200 -4.89 -3.59 -2.79
C HIS A 200 -6.41 -3.75 -2.83
N LEU A 201 -6.99 -4.49 -1.88
CA LEU A 201 -8.43 -4.56 -1.70
C LEU A 201 -8.85 -3.48 -0.69
N PRO A 202 -9.74 -2.54 -1.08
CA PRO A 202 -10.27 -1.58 -0.14
C PRO A 202 -11.06 -2.26 0.97
N VAL A 203 -10.77 -1.88 2.21
CA VAL A 203 -11.42 -2.36 3.43
C VAL A 203 -11.89 -1.16 4.27
N PRO A 204 -12.94 -1.31 5.08
CA PRO A 204 -13.37 -0.26 5.99
C PRO A 204 -12.32 0.02 7.07
N GLU A 205 -11.95 1.28 7.27
CA GLU A 205 -10.87 1.68 8.19
C GLU A 205 -11.41 2.16 9.55
N THR A 206 -12.53 2.88 9.57
CA THR A 206 -13.16 3.35 10.81
C THR A 206 -14.03 2.27 11.45
N ASP A 207 -14.31 2.41 12.76
CA ASP A 207 -15.18 1.48 13.49
C ASP A 207 -16.60 1.51 12.91
N GLU A 208 -17.12 2.68 12.56
CA GLU A 208 -18.44 2.84 11.93
C GLU A 208 -18.51 2.16 10.56
N ALA A 209 -17.49 2.32 9.72
CA ALA A 209 -17.43 1.67 8.41
C ALA A 209 -17.34 0.15 8.54
N LYS A 210 -16.62 -0.36 9.55
CA LYS A 210 -16.51 -1.80 9.83
C LYS A 210 -17.85 -2.37 10.29
N GLU A 211 -18.52 -1.69 11.21
CA GLU A 211 -19.86 -2.06 11.68
C GLU A 211 -20.89 -2.06 10.53
N GLU A 212 -20.87 -1.02 9.70
CA GLU A 212 -21.76 -0.92 8.55
C GLU A 212 -21.51 -2.04 7.56
N TYR A 213 -20.25 -2.30 7.22
CA TYR A 213 -19.90 -3.37 6.29
C TYR A 213 -20.32 -4.74 6.83
N GLN A 214 -20.24 -4.97 8.14
CA GLN A 214 -20.75 -6.19 8.76
C GLN A 214 -22.26 -6.33 8.60
N LEU A 215 -23.03 -5.27 8.88
CA LEU A 215 -24.49 -5.27 8.70
C LEU A 215 -24.89 -5.48 7.25
N TYR A 216 -24.23 -4.78 6.32
CA TYR A 216 -24.41 -4.95 4.89
C TYR A 216 -24.07 -6.36 4.43
N SER A 217 -22.95 -6.94 4.89
CA SER A 217 -22.54 -8.29 4.48
C SER A 217 -23.52 -9.36 4.96
N GLU A 218 -24.10 -9.19 6.16
CA GLU A 218 -25.06 -10.15 6.74
C GLU A 218 -26.47 -9.99 6.18
N TYR A 219 -26.89 -8.76 5.87
CA TYR A 219 -28.27 -8.41 5.52
C TYR A 219 -28.40 -7.63 4.20
N ARG A 220 -27.48 -7.81 3.24
CA ARG A 220 -27.32 -6.97 2.02
C ARG A 220 -28.62 -6.40 1.43
N ASP A 221 -29.53 -7.25 0.97
CA ASP A 221 -30.77 -6.79 0.33
C ASP A 221 -31.63 -5.95 1.28
N THR A 222 -31.87 -6.45 2.50
CA THR A 222 -32.66 -5.79 3.52
C THR A 222 -32.03 -4.46 3.97
N TYR A 223 -30.72 -4.45 4.15
CA TYR A 223 -29.94 -3.27 4.52
C TYR A 223 -30.07 -2.21 3.42
N THR A 224 -29.80 -2.58 2.17
CA THR A 224 -29.82 -1.66 1.02
C THR A 224 -31.22 -1.08 0.80
N GLU A 225 -32.28 -1.87 0.94
CA GLU A 225 -33.66 -1.38 0.86
C GLU A 225 -34.01 -0.45 2.02
N PHE A 226 -33.69 -0.86 3.25
CA PHE A 226 -34.00 -0.07 4.45
C PHE A 226 -33.26 1.27 4.44
N LEU A 227 -31.98 1.31 4.08
CA LEU A 227 -31.20 2.54 4.00
C LEU A 227 -31.80 3.53 3.00
N LYS A 228 -32.26 3.04 1.82
CA LYS A 228 -32.96 3.87 0.83
C LYS A 228 -34.24 4.48 1.37
N GLU A 229 -34.99 3.74 2.20
CA GLU A 229 -36.20 4.26 2.85
C GLU A 229 -35.88 5.22 4.00
N TYR A 230 -34.89 4.86 4.82
CA TYR A 230 -34.43 5.67 5.95
C TYR A 230 -33.99 7.06 5.48
N ARG A 231 -33.13 7.14 4.45
CA ARG A 231 -32.65 8.40 3.86
C ARG A 231 -33.75 9.27 3.26
N LYS A 232 -34.86 8.69 2.78
CA LYS A 232 -36.01 9.48 2.30
C LYS A 232 -36.72 10.23 3.44
N ASN A 233 -36.70 9.67 4.63
CA ASN A 233 -37.40 10.22 5.80
C ASN A 233 -36.50 11.11 6.67
N HIS A 234 -35.18 11.04 6.50
CA HIS A 234 -34.18 11.81 7.26
C HIS A 234 -33.38 12.72 6.33
N VAL A 235 -33.99 13.82 5.90
CA VAL A 235 -33.35 14.84 5.05
C VAL A 235 -32.84 15.98 5.93
N ASP A 236 -31.56 16.36 5.81
CA ASP A 236 -30.98 17.50 6.53
C ASP A 236 -31.78 18.80 6.22
N PRO A 237 -32.40 19.43 7.23
CA PRO A 237 -33.18 20.65 7.04
C PRO A 237 -32.34 21.85 6.57
N THR A 238 -31.01 21.82 6.71
CA THR A 238 -30.11 22.91 6.33
C THR A 238 -29.64 22.86 4.88
N ARG A 239 -29.80 21.72 4.19
CA ARG A 239 -29.33 21.50 2.80
C ARG A 239 -30.48 21.40 1.78
N GLN A 240 -31.62 22.04 2.06
CA GLN A 240 -32.80 22.03 1.18
C GLN A 240 -32.54 22.61 -0.23
N ASP A 241 -31.46 23.36 -0.41
CA ASP A 241 -31.04 23.98 -1.68
C ASP A 241 -30.26 23.03 -2.61
N TRP A 242 -29.80 21.88 -2.13
CA TRP A 242 -29.07 20.90 -2.93
C TRP A 242 -30.00 20.10 -3.87
N PRO A 243 -29.51 19.47 -4.94
CA PRO A 243 -30.28 18.49 -5.71
C PRO A 243 -30.82 17.37 -4.80
N GLU A 244 -32.04 16.87 -5.05
CA GLU A 244 -32.71 15.91 -4.17
C GLU A 244 -31.90 14.60 -3.98
N ASP A 245 -31.14 14.20 -4.99
CA ASP A 245 -30.24 13.03 -4.94
C ASP A 245 -29.00 13.28 -4.05
N ASP A 246 -28.53 14.53 -3.95
CA ASP A 246 -27.36 14.92 -3.14
C ASP A 246 -27.72 15.22 -1.67
N ARG A 247 -28.99 15.56 -1.40
CA ARG A 247 -29.51 15.81 -0.04
C ARG A 247 -29.55 14.57 0.86
N ARG A 248 -29.49 13.38 0.26
CA ARG A 248 -29.69 12.09 0.94
C ARG A 248 -28.39 11.35 1.25
N ARG A 249 -27.24 11.92 0.88
CA ARG A 249 -25.94 11.24 0.91
C ARG A 249 -25.09 11.48 2.15
N TYR A 250 -25.46 12.42 3.02
CA TYR A 250 -24.60 12.83 4.13
C TYR A 250 -25.46 13.26 5.31
N ASP A 251 -25.31 12.57 6.44
CA ASP A 251 -25.83 12.88 7.79
C ASP A 251 -26.79 11.81 8.34
N VAL A 252 -26.53 10.52 8.08
CA VAL A 252 -27.14 9.45 8.90
C VAL A 252 -26.51 9.47 10.30
N ASP A 253 -27.32 9.75 11.33
CA ASP A 253 -26.93 9.44 12.71
C ASP A 253 -26.80 7.92 12.84
N TRP A 254 -25.56 7.44 12.93
CA TRP A 254 -25.26 6.01 12.83
C TRP A 254 -25.89 5.20 13.97
N ASP A 255 -25.92 5.75 15.18
CA ASP A 255 -26.49 5.06 16.32
C ASP A 255 -28.02 4.99 16.22
N GLU A 256 -28.66 6.07 15.77
CA GLU A 256 -30.11 6.07 15.49
C GLU A 256 -30.45 5.08 14.37
N PHE A 257 -29.66 5.07 13.29
CA PHE A 257 -29.85 4.14 12.18
C PHE A 257 -29.72 2.69 12.61
N LYS A 258 -28.68 2.34 13.37
CA LYS A 258 -28.49 0.98 13.91
C LYS A 258 -29.67 0.55 14.77
N GLU A 259 -30.16 1.44 15.63
CA GLU A 259 -31.33 1.15 16.47
C GLU A 259 -32.59 0.92 15.60
N ALA A 260 -32.82 1.77 14.62
CA ALA A 260 -33.96 1.66 13.71
C ALA A 260 -33.89 0.38 12.85
N PHE A 261 -32.71 0.07 12.32
CA PHE A 261 -32.47 -1.13 11.53
C PHE A 261 -32.64 -2.41 12.35
N SER A 262 -32.13 -2.44 13.58
CA SER A 262 -32.30 -3.58 14.49
C SER A 262 -33.78 -3.87 14.75
N LYS A 263 -34.59 -2.84 15.02
CA LYS A 263 -36.06 -2.96 15.17
C LYS A 263 -36.73 -3.45 13.89
N HIS A 264 -36.24 -3.02 12.72
CA HIS A 264 -36.74 -3.49 11.44
C HIS A 264 -36.48 -4.98 11.22
N LEU A 265 -35.28 -5.47 11.58
CA LEU A 265 -34.96 -6.91 11.54
C LEU A 265 -35.87 -7.72 12.47
N GLU A 266 -36.10 -7.27 13.70
CA GLU A 266 -37.04 -7.91 14.64
C GLU A 266 -38.46 -8.00 14.06
N PHE A 267 -38.92 -6.92 13.41
CA PHE A 267 -40.22 -6.89 12.75
C PHE A 267 -40.31 -7.91 11.61
N LEU A 268 -39.30 -7.98 10.75
CA LEU A 268 -39.27 -8.94 9.64
C LEU A 268 -39.26 -10.39 10.12
N GLU A 269 -38.54 -10.69 11.21
CA GLU A 269 -38.53 -12.01 11.82
C GLU A 269 -39.90 -12.40 12.41
N ALA A 270 -40.55 -11.46 13.11
CA ALA A 270 -41.89 -11.67 13.64
C ALA A 270 -42.92 -11.90 12.52
N GLU A 271 -42.83 -11.15 11.42
CA GLU A 271 -43.72 -11.29 10.27
C GLU A 271 -43.47 -12.62 9.53
N ARG A 272 -42.21 -13.03 9.37
CA ARG A 272 -41.87 -14.37 8.83
C ARG A 272 -42.51 -15.47 9.67
N THR A 273 -42.38 -15.39 10.99
CA THR A 273 -42.98 -16.35 11.93
C THR A 273 -44.51 -16.37 11.82
N ARG A 274 -45.15 -15.20 11.69
CA ARG A 274 -46.59 -15.08 11.50
C ARG A 274 -47.05 -15.72 10.19
N LEU A 275 -46.35 -15.48 9.09
CA LEU A 275 -46.67 -16.03 7.77
C LEU A 275 -46.47 -17.55 7.74
N GLU A 276 -45.44 -18.09 8.39
CA GLU A 276 -45.25 -19.54 8.53
C GLU A 276 -46.38 -20.19 9.34
N TYR A 277 -46.80 -19.55 10.43
CA TYR A 277 -47.96 -20.00 11.20
C TYR A 277 -49.22 -20.04 10.33
N LEU A 278 -49.49 -18.99 9.55
CA LEU A 278 -50.64 -18.93 8.64
C LEU A 278 -50.57 -19.99 7.53
N ARG A 279 -49.39 -20.24 6.96
CA ARG A 279 -49.18 -21.29 5.93
C ARG A 279 -49.41 -22.69 6.47
N ASN A 280 -49.11 -22.91 7.74
CA ASN A 280 -49.27 -24.21 8.41
C ASN A 280 -50.67 -24.39 9.03
N GLN A 281 -51.60 -23.44 8.87
CA GLN A 281 -52.97 -23.65 9.27
C GLN A 281 -53.65 -24.68 8.34
N PRO A 282 -54.40 -25.64 8.89
CA PRO A 282 -55.09 -26.63 8.08
C PRO A 282 -56.15 -25.95 7.21
N VAL A 283 -56.09 -26.20 5.90
CA VAL A 283 -57.17 -25.80 4.97
C VAL A 283 -58.44 -26.54 5.39
N ILE A 284 -59.46 -25.81 5.81
CA ILE A 284 -60.75 -26.39 6.19
C ILE A 284 -61.48 -26.76 4.88
N PRO A 285 -61.79 -28.05 4.62
CA PRO A 285 -62.47 -28.43 3.38
C PRO A 285 -63.88 -27.81 3.33
N GLY A 286 -64.17 -27.05 2.25
CA GLY A 286 -65.50 -26.50 1.98
C GLY A 286 -65.67 -24.98 2.14
N LEU A 287 -64.57 -24.24 2.35
CA LEU A 287 -64.54 -22.77 2.30
C LEU A 287 -63.48 -22.33 1.29
N GLU A 288 -63.81 -22.46 0.00
CA GLU A 288 -63.25 -21.63 -1.08
C GLU A 288 -64.32 -20.62 -1.51
#